data_AF-A0A6V7VAV7-F1
#
_entry.id   AF-A0A6V7VAV7-F1
#
_cell.length_a   1.000
_cell.length_b   1.000
_cell.length_c   1.000
_cell.angle_alpha   90.00
_cell.angle_beta   90.00
_cell.angle_gamma   90.00
#
_symmetry.space_group_name_H-M   'P 1'
#
loop_
_entity.id
_entity.type
_entity.pdbx_description
1 polymer ?
#
loop_
_entity_poly.entity_id
_entity_poly.type
_entity_poly.pdbx_seq_one_letter_code
_entity_poly.pdbx_strand_id
1 'polypeptide(L)'
;MIKFLILMCLIIKSNSWTWDDYPSPRGPDYRKCGVTKPSYVCDPDGMLTDQQREVIVEMPKSENKCAREGIRLIVALAKIRIFSSGIETEYTTSLCTNARRWIPNTLVECESDVHGIELNSKGGFRYCSSIRWLLLLRSEDYSRLNKSEEYNLEDKNYFDALKRYIINLRMLRSQQLSTLDNKDASNEDKIKLSEVDHSLQNTKKTLSEVQQSLEQLNKKSSDFETAIGENNKELSEMRQVLSQFGVIIGKNITIPLQFSPPSQPFSNNLLGIISIIISLIIGLVLLFLICQIRQIKNYLNQRNTSKTETQLMTPLHPVEVVEKRRENEEATKLLLKD
;
A
#
# COMPACT_ATOMS: atom_id res chain seq x y z
N MET A 1 42.57 17.00 -4.83
CA MET A 1 41.72 15.89 -5.32
C MET A 1 41.87 14.59 -4.52
N ILE A 2 43.07 14.06 -4.27
CA ILE A 2 43.26 12.77 -3.56
C ILE A 2 42.67 12.76 -2.13
N LYS A 3 42.80 13.85 -1.37
CA LYS A 3 42.17 13.97 -0.02
C LYS A 3 40.63 13.95 -0.07
N PHE A 4 40.01 14.36 -1.17
CA PHE A 4 38.55 14.36 -1.35
C PHE A 4 38.03 12.96 -1.72
N LEU A 5 38.82 12.20 -2.50
CA LEU A 5 38.56 10.79 -2.81
C LEU A 5 38.67 9.89 -1.57
N ILE A 6 39.69 10.11 -0.73
CA ILE A 6 39.84 9.36 0.54
C ILE A 6 38.67 9.69 1.51
N LEU A 7 38.22 10.94 1.56
CA LEU A 7 37.07 11.35 2.37
C LEU A 7 35.76 10.73 1.84
N MET A 8 35.55 10.68 0.52
CA MET A 8 34.41 10.00 -0.10
C MET A 8 34.43 8.48 0.11
N CYS A 9 35.60 7.83 0.09
CA CYS A 9 35.72 6.40 0.40
C CYS A 9 35.48 6.08 1.88
N LEU A 10 35.77 7.01 2.80
CA LEU A 10 35.50 6.83 4.24
C LEU A 10 34.02 7.05 4.60
N ILE A 11 33.27 7.80 3.80
CA ILE A 11 31.85 8.10 4.05
C ILE A 11 30.91 6.97 3.57
N ILE A 12 31.40 6.02 2.76
CA ILE A 12 30.57 4.89 2.26
C ILE A 12 31.13 3.54 2.73
N LYS A 13 31.46 3.41 4.02
CA LYS A 13 31.37 2.09 4.66
C LYS A 13 29.90 1.81 4.93
N SER A 14 29.19 1.30 3.92
CA SER A 14 27.98 0.56 4.19
C SER A 14 28.39 -0.69 4.95
N ASN A 15 28.18 -0.70 6.26
CA ASN A 15 28.44 -1.88 7.06
C ASN A 15 27.52 -2.99 6.55
N SER A 16 28.12 -4.04 5.99
CA SER A 16 27.40 -5.30 5.79
C SER A 16 27.34 -5.98 7.14
N TRP A 17 26.15 -6.29 7.62
CA TRP A 17 25.98 -7.03 8.85
C TRP A 17 25.99 -8.53 8.59
N THR A 18 26.64 -9.26 9.48
CA THR A 18 26.43 -10.70 9.66
C THR A 18 25.54 -10.91 10.86
N TRP A 19 24.84 -12.04 10.92
CA TRP A 19 24.03 -12.34 12.09
C TRP A 19 24.82 -12.42 13.41
N ASP A 20 26.12 -12.73 13.33
CA ASP A 20 27.01 -12.81 14.49
C ASP A 20 27.42 -11.43 15.03
N ASP A 21 27.48 -10.41 14.16
CA ASP A 21 27.84 -9.03 14.49
C ASP A 21 26.65 -8.06 14.58
N TYR A 22 25.46 -8.50 14.18
CA TYR A 22 24.25 -7.69 14.20
C TYR A 22 23.87 -7.30 15.64
N PRO A 23 23.64 -6.01 15.93
CA PRO A 23 23.47 -5.55 17.30
C PRO A 23 22.17 -6.06 17.91
N SER A 24 22.20 -6.36 19.22
CA SER A 24 21.01 -6.78 19.95
C SER A 24 20.16 -5.58 20.35
N PRO A 25 18.86 -5.56 20.00
CA PRO A 25 17.96 -4.49 20.45
C PRO A 25 17.66 -4.55 21.96
N ARG A 26 17.95 -5.69 22.61
CA ARG A 26 17.73 -5.92 24.06
C ARG A 26 19.02 -6.02 24.87
N GLY A 27 20.15 -6.18 24.19
CA GLY A 27 21.47 -6.30 24.81
C GLY A 27 22.10 -4.94 25.18
N PRO A 28 23.34 -4.94 25.69
CA PRO A 28 24.07 -3.71 26.04
C PRO A 28 24.37 -2.81 24.84
N ASP A 29 24.24 -3.35 23.63
CA ASP A 29 24.50 -2.72 22.35
C ASP A 29 23.25 -2.12 21.68
N TYR A 30 22.11 -2.03 22.37
CA TYR A 30 20.88 -1.43 21.85
C TYR A 30 21.06 -0.03 21.24
N ARG A 31 22.07 0.74 21.66
CA ARG A 31 22.35 2.05 21.06
C ARG A 31 22.79 1.96 19.61
N LYS A 32 23.46 0.87 19.22
CA LYS A 32 23.84 0.60 17.82
C LYS A 32 22.63 0.35 16.93
N CYS A 33 21.50 -0.05 17.52
CA CYS A 33 20.23 -0.24 16.83
C CYS A 33 19.47 1.06 16.53
N GLY A 34 20.02 2.23 16.87
CA GLY A 34 19.34 3.52 16.67
C GLY A 34 18.21 3.81 17.68
N VAL A 35 18.16 3.11 18.81
CA VAL A 35 17.15 3.31 19.86
C VAL A 35 17.77 3.82 21.16
N THR A 36 17.00 4.60 21.93
CA THR A 36 17.46 5.26 23.17
C THR A 36 17.38 4.37 24.41
N LYS A 37 16.61 3.29 24.34
CA LYS A 37 16.40 2.30 25.41
C LYS A 37 16.32 0.89 24.81
N PRO A 38 16.62 -0.17 25.60
CA PRO A 38 16.38 -1.55 25.17
C PRO A 38 14.95 -1.72 24.66
N SER A 39 14.81 -2.32 23.48
CA SER A 39 13.53 -2.46 22.79
C SER A 39 13.45 -3.76 22.00
N TYR A 40 12.44 -3.90 21.15
CA TYR A 40 12.36 -5.00 20.18
C TYR A 40 12.74 -4.59 18.75
N VAL A 41 13.07 -3.32 18.52
CA VAL A 41 13.42 -2.81 17.19
C VAL A 41 14.91 -2.59 17.12
N CYS A 42 15.53 -3.16 16.10
CA CYS A 42 16.90 -2.88 15.72
C CYS A 42 16.99 -2.36 14.29
N ASP A 43 17.54 -1.16 14.12
CA ASP A 43 17.71 -0.52 12.83
C ASP A 43 19.06 0.23 12.78
N PRO A 44 20.18 -0.51 12.77
CA PRO A 44 21.51 0.07 12.78
C PRO A 44 21.86 0.84 11.50
N ASP A 45 21.14 0.60 10.41
CA ASP A 45 21.35 1.27 9.12
C ASP A 45 20.46 2.52 8.92
N GLY A 46 19.60 2.84 9.90
CA GLY A 46 18.73 4.02 9.85
C GLY A 46 17.71 3.98 8.71
N MET A 47 17.12 2.81 8.44
CA MET A 47 16.01 2.67 7.49
C MET A 47 14.75 3.42 7.94
N LEU A 48 14.61 3.64 9.24
CA LEU A 48 13.57 4.43 9.86
C LEU A 48 14.14 5.74 10.43
N THR A 49 13.28 6.71 10.68
CA THR A 49 13.63 7.88 11.51
C THR A 49 13.56 7.53 13.00
N ASP A 50 14.17 8.35 13.87
CA ASP A 50 14.07 8.18 15.33
C ASP A 50 12.60 8.15 15.80
N GLN A 51 11.78 9.06 15.27
CA GLN A 51 10.36 9.13 15.58
C GLN A 51 9.61 7.87 15.12
N GLN A 52 9.92 7.35 13.94
CA GLN A 52 9.32 6.12 13.43
C GLN A 52 9.68 4.92 14.32
N ARG A 53 10.96 4.79 14.72
CA ARG A 53 11.38 3.76 15.67
C ARG A 53 10.62 3.86 16.98
N GLU A 54 10.49 5.07 17.52
CA GLU A 54 9.76 5.29 18.78
C GLU A 54 8.29 4.91 18.66
N VAL A 55 7.62 5.29 17.56
CA VAL A 55 6.24 4.86 17.29
C VAL A 55 6.15 3.34 17.28
N ILE A 56 7.07 2.64 16.60
CA ILE A 56 7.06 1.17 16.54
C ILE A 56 7.28 0.58 17.93
N VAL A 57 8.23 1.09 18.71
CA VAL A 57 8.53 0.62 20.08
C VAL A 57 7.34 0.82 21.03
N GLU A 58 6.61 1.93 20.87
CA GLU A 58 5.45 2.28 21.70
C GLU A 58 4.14 1.67 21.17
N MET A 59 4.12 1.00 20.00
CA MET A 59 2.90 0.40 19.45
C MET A 59 2.20 -0.45 20.52
N PRO A 60 0.90 -0.21 20.75
CA PRO A 60 0.21 -0.53 21.99
C PRO A 60 0.48 -1.95 22.44
N LYS A 61 1.06 -2.07 23.64
CA LYS A 61 1.12 -3.33 24.37
C LYS A 61 -0.34 -3.66 24.70
N SER A 62 -0.86 -4.79 24.23
CA SER A 62 -2.21 -5.26 24.54
C SER A 62 -2.51 -5.13 26.05
N GLU A 63 -3.76 -5.07 26.52
CA GLU A 63 -4.00 -5.06 27.97
C GLU A 63 -3.82 -6.45 28.60
N ASN A 64 -4.01 -7.53 27.85
CA ASN A 64 -3.84 -8.88 28.33
C ASN A 64 -2.34 -9.21 28.47
N LYS A 65 -1.88 -9.62 29.67
CA LYS A 65 -0.47 -9.94 29.98
C LYS A 65 0.11 -10.95 28.98
N CYS A 66 -0.61 -11.99 28.59
CA CYS A 66 -0.13 -12.94 27.59
C CYS A 66 -0.34 -12.50 26.14
N ALA A 67 -1.25 -11.58 25.86
CA ALA A 67 -1.27 -10.90 24.55
C ALA A 67 -0.12 -9.87 24.42
N ARG A 68 0.37 -9.32 25.54
CA ARG A 68 1.59 -8.48 25.62
C ARG A 68 2.86 -9.29 25.53
N GLU A 69 2.94 -10.35 26.32
CA GLU A 69 4.16 -11.13 26.56
C GLU A 69 4.29 -12.31 25.59
N GLY A 70 3.18 -12.77 25.01
CA GLY A 70 3.13 -13.93 24.11
C GLY A 70 3.70 -13.65 22.72
N ILE A 71 3.62 -12.42 22.19
CA ILE A 71 4.39 -12.08 20.97
C ILE A 71 5.67 -11.38 21.40
N ARG A 72 6.77 -12.13 21.46
CA ARG A 72 8.10 -11.53 21.52
C ARG A 72 8.52 -11.19 20.10
N LEU A 73 8.06 -10.03 19.65
CA LEU A 73 8.51 -9.47 18.39
C LEU A 73 9.97 -9.03 18.52
N ILE A 74 10.73 -9.23 17.45
CA ILE A 74 12.04 -8.64 17.17
C ILE A 74 12.01 -8.17 15.72
N VAL A 75 12.25 -6.88 15.52
CA VAL A 75 12.41 -6.30 14.20
C VAL A 75 13.89 -6.06 13.97
N ALA A 76 14.46 -6.63 12.92
CA ALA A 76 15.83 -6.39 12.48
C ALA A 76 15.81 -5.74 11.09
N LEU A 77 16.22 -4.49 10.99
CA LEU A 77 16.23 -3.73 9.75
C LEU A 77 17.67 -3.57 9.27
N ALA A 78 17.92 -3.87 8.00
CA ALA A 78 19.24 -3.70 7.41
C ALA A 78 19.10 -3.24 5.95
N LYS A 79 19.83 -2.19 5.59
CA LYS A 79 19.85 -1.66 4.24
C LYS A 79 20.38 -2.71 3.27
N ILE A 80 21.48 -3.37 3.63
CA ILE A 80 22.05 -4.50 2.89
C ILE A 80 21.61 -5.80 3.57
N ARG A 81 21.38 -6.85 2.76
CA ARG A 81 21.02 -8.19 3.26
C ARG A 81 21.97 -8.59 4.39
N ILE A 82 21.42 -9.11 5.49
CA ILE A 82 22.22 -9.67 6.59
C ILE A 82 22.73 -11.04 6.12
N PHE A 83 24.05 -11.19 6.04
CA PHE A 83 24.65 -12.45 5.58
C PHE A 83 24.68 -13.46 6.73
N SER A 84 24.30 -14.72 6.45
CA SER A 84 24.76 -15.82 7.28
C SER A 84 26.20 -16.15 6.87
N SER A 85 27.00 -16.57 7.82
CA SER A 85 28.37 -17.06 7.59
C SER A 85 28.41 -18.46 6.93
N GLY A 86 27.29 -18.94 6.38
CA GLY A 86 27.09 -20.32 5.88
C GLY A 86 26.29 -20.43 4.57
N ILE A 87 26.03 -21.67 4.14
CA ILE A 87 25.39 -22.04 2.86
C ILE A 87 23.99 -21.39 2.72
N GLU A 88 23.63 -20.99 1.49
CA GLU A 88 22.41 -20.22 1.17
C GLU A 88 21.06 -20.82 1.63
N THR A 89 21.03 -22.06 2.13
CA THR A 89 19.80 -22.74 2.56
C THR A 89 19.45 -22.53 4.04
N GLU A 90 20.29 -21.83 4.83
CA GLU A 90 20.16 -21.71 6.30
C GLU A 90 19.71 -20.32 6.82
N TYR A 91 19.23 -19.45 5.94
CA TYR A 91 18.96 -18.05 6.31
C TYR A 91 17.83 -17.86 7.33
N THR A 92 16.72 -18.58 7.17
CA THR A 92 15.61 -18.54 8.14
C THR A 92 16.08 -19.03 9.51
N THR A 93 16.90 -20.08 9.53
CA THR A 93 17.51 -20.64 10.74
C THR A 93 18.37 -19.60 11.46
N SER A 94 19.14 -18.78 10.74
CA SER A 94 20.02 -17.76 11.33
C SER A 94 19.23 -16.63 12.01
N LEU A 95 18.20 -16.10 11.35
CA LEU A 95 17.28 -15.13 11.94
C LEU A 95 16.60 -15.70 13.20
N CYS A 96 16.11 -16.94 13.13
CA CYS A 96 15.51 -17.63 14.28
C CYS A 96 16.48 -17.83 15.45
N THR A 97 17.73 -18.21 15.14
CA THR A 97 18.77 -18.52 16.13
C THR A 97 19.17 -17.26 16.90
N ASN A 98 19.33 -16.14 16.20
CA ASN A 98 19.68 -14.87 16.83
C ASN A 98 18.52 -14.24 17.58
N ALA A 99 17.30 -14.40 17.06
CA ALA A 99 16.13 -13.94 17.78
C ALA A 99 15.97 -14.68 19.13
N ARG A 100 16.33 -15.97 19.20
CA ARG A 100 16.46 -16.70 20.49
C ARG A 100 17.56 -16.12 21.37
N ARG A 101 18.74 -15.81 20.82
CA ARG A 101 19.87 -15.22 21.58
C ARG A 101 19.49 -13.92 22.28
N TRP A 102 18.68 -13.08 21.65
CA TRP A 102 18.28 -11.78 22.20
C TRP A 102 17.11 -11.85 23.18
N ILE A 103 16.53 -13.03 23.36
CA ILE A 103 15.43 -13.24 24.27
C ILE A 103 15.96 -14.01 25.49
N PRO A 104 15.94 -13.41 26.68
CA PRO A 104 16.42 -14.10 27.87
C PRO A 104 15.62 -15.39 28.08
N ASN A 105 16.34 -16.48 28.39
CA ASN A 105 15.81 -17.82 28.70
C ASN A 105 14.92 -17.88 29.94
N THR A 106 14.65 -16.74 30.58
CA THR A 106 13.73 -16.65 31.71
C THR A 106 12.34 -17.08 31.26
N LEU A 107 11.93 -18.26 31.74
CA LEU A 107 10.59 -18.83 31.66
C LEU A 107 9.59 -17.79 32.16
N VAL A 108 8.94 -17.07 31.24
CA VAL A 108 7.70 -16.38 31.56
C VAL A 108 6.54 -17.32 31.30
N GLU A 109 5.51 -17.17 32.13
CA GLU A 109 4.26 -17.92 32.12
C GLU A 109 3.56 -17.94 30.75
N CYS A 110 3.82 -16.96 29.89
CA CYS A 110 3.28 -16.92 28.54
C CYS A 110 4.31 -17.52 27.56
N GLU A 111 4.01 -18.68 26.99
CA GLU A 111 4.77 -19.23 25.87
C GLU A 111 4.80 -18.21 24.74
N SER A 112 5.98 -17.65 24.50
CA SER A 112 6.13 -16.52 23.62
C SER A 112 6.76 -16.92 22.29
N ASP A 113 6.08 -16.61 21.18
CA ASP A 113 6.64 -16.78 19.85
C ASP A 113 7.62 -15.66 19.58
N VAL A 114 8.78 -16.05 19.05
CA VAL A 114 9.79 -15.11 18.62
C VAL A 114 9.59 -14.84 17.15
N HIS A 115 9.20 -13.62 16.82
CA HIS A 115 9.05 -13.20 15.42
C HIS A 115 10.24 -12.33 15.05
N GLY A 116 11.12 -12.82 14.19
CA GLY A 116 12.13 -12.01 13.53
C GLY A 116 11.56 -11.45 12.23
N ILE A 117 11.70 -10.15 11.98
CA ILE A 117 11.40 -9.53 10.67
C ILE A 117 12.71 -8.99 10.10
N GLU A 118 13.05 -9.36 8.87
CA GLU A 118 14.15 -8.78 8.09
C GLU A 118 13.58 -8.02 6.90
N LEU A 119 13.82 -6.71 6.85
CA LEU A 119 13.59 -5.89 5.67
C LEU A 119 14.93 -5.61 5.01
N ASN A 120 15.03 -5.82 3.70
CA ASN A 120 16.18 -5.37 2.92
C ASN A 120 15.81 -4.29 1.91
N SER A 121 16.80 -3.49 1.49
CA SER A 121 16.57 -2.40 0.53
C SER A 121 16.16 -2.85 -0.87
N LYS A 122 16.16 -4.16 -1.16
CA LYS A 122 15.70 -4.75 -2.42
C LYS A 122 14.22 -5.15 -2.38
N GLY A 123 13.48 -4.73 -1.34
CA GLY A 123 12.05 -5.00 -1.19
C GLY A 123 11.73 -6.37 -0.61
N GLY A 124 12.74 -7.16 -0.21
CA GLY A 124 12.51 -8.45 0.42
C GLY A 124 12.09 -8.30 1.88
N PHE A 125 10.86 -8.69 2.19
CA PHE A 125 10.38 -8.92 3.54
C PHE A 125 10.54 -10.40 3.89
N ARG A 126 11.30 -10.68 4.94
CA ARG A 126 11.40 -12.04 5.50
C ARG A 126 10.92 -12.02 6.92
N TYR A 127 10.37 -13.15 7.32
CA TYR A 127 10.08 -13.38 8.72
C TYR A 127 10.63 -14.75 9.12
N CYS A 128 10.94 -14.87 10.41
CA CYS A 128 11.09 -16.13 11.09
C CYS A 128 10.10 -16.14 12.25
N SER A 129 9.46 -17.28 12.49
CA SER A 129 8.86 -17.59 13.78
C SER A 129 9.64 -18.74 14.43
N SER A 130 10.14 -18.54 15.65
CA SER A 130 10.66 -19.64 16.48
C SER A 130 9.60 -20.00 17.52
N ILE A 131 9.11 -21.22 17.42
CA ILE A 131 7.90 -21.70 18.12
C ILE A 131 8.24 -22.50 19.38
N ARG A 132 7.40 -22.34 20.40
CA ARG A 132 7.07 -23.37 21.42
C ARG A 132 5.57 -23.70 21.30
N TRP A 133 5.21 -24.96 21.53
CA TRP A 133 4.27 -25.77 20.73
C TRP A 133 2.75 -25.44 20.71
N LEU A 134 2.23 -24.38 21.35
CA LEU A 134 0.77 -24.30 21.60
C LEU A 134 -0.04 -23.23 20.85
N LEU A 135 0.57 -22.21 20.21
CA LEU A 135 -0.16 -21.08 19.59
C LEU A 135 0.32 -20.74 18.16
N LEU A 136 0.43 -21.76 17.32
CA LEU A 136 0.89 -21.65 15.95
C LEU A 136 -0.09 -20.83 15.07
N LEU A 137 0.34 -19.63 14.64
CA LEU A 137 -0.12 -19.10 13.36
C LEU A 137 0.28 -20.10 12.27
N ARG A 138 -0.66 -20.46 11.39
CA ARG A 138 -0.35 -21.41 10.32
C ARG A 138 0.51 -20.74 9.26
N SER A 139 1.26 -21.54 8.51
CA SER A 139 2.10 -21.03 7.41
C SER A 139 1.30 -20.14 6.42
N GLU A 140 0.03 -20.49 6.18
CA GLU A 140 -0.86 -19.72 5.33
C GLU A 140 -1.20 -18.33 5.89
N ASP A 141 -1.31 -18.21 7.22
CA ASP A 141 -1.62 -16.94 7.88
C ASP A 141 -0.45 -15.95 7.70
N TYR A 142 0.79 -16.43 7.79
CA TYR A 142 1.96 -15.61 7.46
C TYR A 142 2.08 -15.29 5.97
N SER A 143 1.75 -16.24 5.08
CA SER A 143 1.74 -15.98 3.64
C SER A 143 0.77 -14.83 3.29
N ARG A 144 -0.40 -14.80 3.96
CA ARG A 144 -1.37 -13.71 3.82
C ARG A 144 -0.85 -12.38 4.35
N LEU A 145 -0.18 -12.38 5.52
CA LEU A 145 0.47 -11.18 6.06
C LEU A 145 1.54 -10.62 5.11
N ASN A 146 2.32 -11.47 4.46
CA ASN A 146 3.34 -11.01 3.51
C ASN A 146 2.73 -10.40 2.25
N LYS A 147 1.72 -11.06 1.67
CA LYS A 147 1.06 -10.55 0.45
C LYS A 147 0.39 -9.20 0.68
N SER A 148 -0.11 -8.91 1.89
CA SER A 148 -0.74 -7.61 2.17
C SER A 148 0.25 -6.45 2.19
N GLU A 149 1.53 -6.72 2.42
CA GLU A 149 2.56 -5.66 2.58
C GLU A 149 3.50 -5.53 1.38
N GLU A 150 3.43 -6.43 0.40
CA GLU A 150 4.27 -6.44 -0.80
C GLU A 150 4.23 -5.09 -1.54
N TYR A 151 3.03 -4.48 -1.67
CA TYR A 151 2.85 -3.16 -2.29
C TYR A 151 3.59 -2.03 -1.56
N ASN A 152 3.53 -2.00 -0.22
CA ASN A 152 4.19 -0.93 0.57
C ASN A 152 5.73 -1.04 0.52
N LEU A 153 6.26 -2.24 0.26
CA LEU A 153 7.69 -2.51 0.14
C LEU A 153 8.24 -2.07 -1.22
N GLU A 154 7.44 -2.19 -2.29
CA GLU A 154 7.78 -1.67 -3.62
C GLU A 154 7.98 -0.15 -3.59
N ASP A 155 7.13 0.56 -2.86
CA ASP A 155 7.20 2.02 -2.66
C ASP A 155 8.28 2.45 -1.65
N LYS A 156 9.04 1.50 -1.09
CA LYS A 156 10.05 1.72 -0.03
C LYS A 156 9.48 2.39 1.23
N ASN A 157 8.18 2.24 1.47
CA ASN A 157 7.53 2.74 2.68
C ASN A 157 7.64 1.69 3.81
N TYR A 158 8.88 1.48 4.27
CA TYR A 158 9.22 0.45 5.26
C TYR A 158 8.48 0.66 6.59
N PHE A 159 8.26 1.91 6.98
CA PHE A 159 7.57 2.25 8.23
C PHE A 159 6.12 1.78 8.20
N ASP A 160 5.34 2.14 7.16
CA ASP A 160 3.94 1.75 7.10
C ASP A 160 3.78 0.25 6.88
N ALA A 161 4.63 -0.37 6.06
CA ALA A 161 4.66 -1.82 5.86
C ALA A 161 4.87 -2.56 7.20
N LEU A 162 5.89 -2.16 7.95
CA LEU A 162 6.21 -2.76 9.24
C LEU A 162 5.10 -2.52 10.28
N LYS A 163 4.57 -1.29 10.32
CA LYS A 163 3.47 -0.93 11.22
C LYS A 163 2.23 -1.80 10.96
N ARG A 164 1.81 -1.94 9.70
CA ARG A 164 0.67 -2.78 9.31
C ARG A 164 0.91 -4.25 9.60
N TYR A 165 2.10 -4.76 9.28
CA TYR A 165 2.46 -6.14 9.61
C TYR A 165 2.32 -6.42 11.10
N ILE A 166 2.85 -5.55 11.97
CA ILE A 166 2.76 -5.70 13.43
C ILE A 166 1.31 -5.68 13.91
N ILE A 167 0.48 -4.77 13.37
CA ILE A 167 -0.95 -4.68 13.70
C ILE A 167 -1.67 -5.97 13.29
N ASN A 168 -1.48 -6.41 12.05
CA ASN A 168 -2.14 -7.60 11.52
C ASN A 168 -1.70 -8.87 12.25
N LEU A 169 -0.41 -8.99 12.58
CA LEU A 169 0.12 -10.09 13.38
C LEU A 169 -0.55 -10.16 14.76
N ARG A 170 -0.65 -9.02 15.44
CA ARG A 170 -1.32 -8.92 16.74
C ARG A 170 -2.81 -9.27 16.62
N MET A 171 -3.49 -8.76 15.60
CA MET A 171 -4.91 -9.03 15.35
C MET A 171 -5.17 -10.52 15.13
N LEU A 172 -4.36 -11.19 14.30
CA LEU A 172 -4.46 -12.63 14.05
C LEU A 172 -4.26 -13.43 15.35
N ARG A 173 -3.28 -13.05 16.18
CA ARG A 173 -3.09 -13.73 17.46
C ARG A 173 -4.24 -13.50 18.43
N SER A 174 -4.76 -12.28 18.52
CA SER A 174 -5.93 -11.98 19.35
C SER A 174 -7.14 -12.80 18.92
N GLN A 175 -7.36 -12.98 17.62
CA GLN A 175 -8.41 -13.86 17.10
C GLN A 175 -8.19 -15.31 17.53
N GLN A 176 -6.97 -15.86 17.36
CA GLN A 176 -6.67 -17.23 17.79
C GLN A 176 -6.88 -17.45 19.30
N LEU A 177 -6.41 -16.53 20.14
CA LEU A 177 -6.63 -16.59 21.59
C LEU A 177 -8.13 -16.57 21.93
N SER A 178 -8.91 -15.69 21.31
CA SER A 178 -10.36 -15.65 21.53
C SER A 178 -11.08 -16.95 21.15
N THR A 179 -10.60 -17.65 20.11
CA THR A 179 -11.17 -18.95 19.72
C THR A 179 -10.82 -20.09 20.68
N LEU A 180 -9.71 -19.95 21.42
CA LEU A 180 -9.29 -20.92 22.43
C LEU A 180 -10.05 -20.70 23.74
N ASP A 181 -10.20 -19.46 24.18
CA ASP A 181 -10.96 -19.12 25.39
C ASP A 181 -12.45 -19.51 25.24
N ASN A 182 -13.01 -19.45 24.03
CA ASN A 182 -14.39 -19.85 23.75
C ASN A 182 -14.64 -21.37 23.76
N LYS A 183 -13.61 -22.23 23.81
CA LYS A 183 -13.82 -23.69 23.91
C LYS A 183 -14.32 -24.14 25.27
N ASP A 184 -14.12 -23.33 26.31
CA ASP A 184 -14.55 -23.62 27.68
C ASP A 184 -15.83 -22.86 28.10
N ALA A 185 -16.48 -22.15 27.18
CA ALA A 185 -17.63 -21.30 27.47
C ALA A 185 -18.97 -22.08 27.51
N SER A 186 -19.79 -21.75 28.52
CA SER A 186 -21.14 -22.28 28.78
C SER A 186 -22.08 -22.12 27.59
N ASN A 187 -23.16 -22.93 27.53
CA ASN A 187 -24.11 -23.00 26.41
C ASN A 187 -24.73 -21.65 26.00
N GLU A 188 -24.78 -20.65 26.88
CA GLU A 188 -25.28 -19.30 26.57
C GLU A 188 -24.33 -18.49 25.67
N ASP A 189 -23.02 -18.65 25.86
CA ASP A 189 -22.00 -17.97 25.04
C ASP A 189 -21.91 -18.60 23.65
N LYS A 190 -22.21 -19.90 23.51
CA LYS A 190 -22.32 -20.58 22.21
C LYS A 190 -23.45 -20.01 21.34
N ILE A 191 -24.56 -19.58 21.96
CA ILE A 191 -25.68 -18.98 21.24
C ILE A 191 -25.29 -17.59 20.72
N LYS A 192 -24.65 -16.75 21.55
CA LYS A 192 -24.15 -15.43 21.12
C LYS A 192 -23.06 -15.54 20.06
N LEU A 193 -22.19 -16.54 20.16
CA LEU A 193 -21.16 -16.82 19.15
C LEU A 193 -21.78 -17.22 17.81
N SER A 194 -22.91 -17.93 17.81
CA SER A 194 -23.62 -18.30 16.58
C SER A 194 -24.20 -17.10 15.83
N GLU A 195 -24.68 -16.07 16.56
CA GLU A 195 -25.12 -14.80 15.96
C GLU A 195 -23.93 -14.00 15.41
N VAL A 196 -22.80 -13.97 16.13
CA VAL A 196 -21.58 -13.30 15.65
C VAL A 196 -21.03 -14.00 14.40
N ASP A 197 -21.04 -15.33 14.36
CA ASP A 197 -20.64 -16.10 13.18
C ASP A 197 -21.55 -15.83 11.99
N HIS A 198 -22.88 -15.73 12.20
CA HIS A 198 -23.81 -15.39 11.14
C HIS A 198 -23.57 -13.97 10.60
N SER A 199 -23.28 -13.01 11.49
CA SER A 199 -22.90 -11.64 11.10
C SER A 199 -21.57 -11.60 10.32
N LEU A 200 -20.59 -12.41 10.73
CA LEU A 200 -19.31 -12.54 10.04
C LEU A 200 -19.46 -13.17 8.65
N GLN A 201 -20.31 -14.18 8.50
CA GLN A 201 -20.63 -14.78 7.20
C GLN A 201 -21.30 -13.78 6.25
N ASN A 202 -22.25 -12.99 6.77
CA ASN A 202 -22.86 -11.91 6.00
C ASN A 202 -21.82 -10.87 5.56
N THR A 203 -20.92 -10.47 6.47
CA THR A 203 -19.84 -9.52 6.16
C THR A 203 -18.89 -10.06 5.10
N LYS A 204 -18.52 -11.35 5.16
CA LYS A 204 -17.71 -12.03 4.13
C LYS A 204 -18.40 -12.03 2.78
N LYS A 205 -19.71 -12.30 2.75
CA LYS A 205 -20.51 -12.26 1.53
C LYS A 205 -20.52 -10.86 0.91
N THR A 206 -20.79 -9.82 1.70
CA THR A 206 -20.73 -8.43 1.25
C THR A 206 -19.34 -8.05 0.74
N LEU A 207 -18.27 -8.49 1.40
CA LEU A 207 -16.90 -8.23 0.94
C LEU A 207 -16.63 -8.88 -0.43
N SER A 208 -17.10 -10.12 -0.63
CA SER A 208 -16.99 -10.80 -1.93
C SER A 208 -17.75 -10.07 -3.04
N GLU A 209 -18.94 -9.54 -2.76
CA GLU A 209 -19.73 -8.75 -3.71
C GLU A 209 -19.04 -7.43 -4.08
N VAL A 210 -18.41 -6.77 -3.10
CA VAL A 210 -17.60 -5.56 -3.31
C VAL A 210 -16.36 -5.87 -4.17
N GLN A 211 -15.67 -6.99 -3.92
CA GLN A 211 -14.51 -7.40 -4.72
C GLN A 211 -14.89 -7.67 -6.18
N GLN A 212 -16.00 -8.36 -6.43
CA GLN A 212 -16.49 -8.56 -7.80
C GLN A 212 -16.83 -7.24 -8.50
N SER A 213 -17.41 -6.29 -7.76
CA SER A 213 -17.72 -4.95 -8.30
C SER A 213 -16.44 -4.17 -8.66
N LEU A 214 -15.37 -4.29 -7.85
CA LEU A 214 -14.06 -3.72 -8.14
C LEU A 214 -13.41 -4.33 -9.38
N GLU A 215 -13.47 -5.65 -9.55
CA GLU A 215 -12.96 -6.32 -10.75
C GLU A 215 -13.68 -5.84 -12.02
N GLN A 216 -15.00 -5.66 -11.95
CA GLN A 216 -15.78 -5.11 -13.07
C GLN A 216 -15.38 -3.66 -13.39
N LEU A 217 -15.11 -2.83 -12.38
CA LEU A 217 -14.64 -1.46 -12.59
C LEU A 217 -13.24 -1.42 -13.22
N ASN A 218 -12.32 -2.27 -12.77
CA ASN A 218 -10.99 -2.39 -13.35
C ASN A 218 -11.04 -2.82 -14.81
N LYS A 219 -11.90 -3.79 -15.14
CA LYS A 219 -12.12 -4.20 -16.53
C LYS A 219 -12.63 -3.05 -17.39
N LYS A 220 -13.64 -2.32 -16.93
CA LYS A 220 -14.15 -1.13 -17.65
C LYS A 220 -13.07 -0.06 -17.84
N SER A 221 -12.21 0.15 -16.84
CA SER A 221 -11.07 1.09 -16.95
C SER A 221 -10.09 0.66 -18.04
N SER A 222 -9.76 -0.63 -18.12
CA SER A 222 -8.90 -1.19 -19.17
C SER A 222 -9.51 -1.02 -20.57
N ASP A 223 -10.83 -1.22 -20.70
CA ASP A 223 -11.53 -1.02 -21.97
C ASP A 223 -11.47 0.46 -22.41
N PHE A 224 -11.59 1.40 -21.46
CA PHE A 224 -11.43 2.83 -21.73
C PHE A 224 -10.01 3.20 -22.17
N GLU A 225 -8.98 2.66 -21.53
CA GLU A 225 -7.59 2.91 -21.93
C GLU A 225 -7.31 2.41 -23.35
N THR A 226 -7.87 1.26 -23.71
CA THR A 226 -7.77 0.71 -25.07
C THR A 226 -8.42 1.66 -26.10
N ALA A 227 -9.64 2.15 -25.82
CA ALA A 227 -10.32 3.10 -26.69
C ALA A 227 -9.57 4.44 -26.83
N ILE A 228 -8.91 4.92 -25.77
CA ILE A 228 -8.05 6.10 -25.83
C ILE A 228 -6.84 5.84 -26.75
N GLY A 229 -6.24 4.64 -26.67
CA GLY A 229 -5.16 4.22 -27.54
C GLY A 229 -5.55 4.21 -29.02
N GLU A 230 -6.72 3.66 -29.34
CA GLU A 230 -7.26 3.64 -30.71
C GLU A 230 -7.51 5.04 -31.26
N ASN A 231 -8.16 5.92 -30.49
CA ASN A 231 -8.39 7.31 -30.89
C ASN A 231 -7.08 8.08 -31.13
N ASN A 232 -6.05 7.85 -30.31
CA ASN A 232 -4.75 8.47 -30.51
C ASN A 232 -4.07 8.00 -31.80
N LYS A 233 -4.27 6.72 -32.17
CA LYS A 233 -3.78 6.18 -33.44
C LYS A 233 -4.48 6.85 -34.63
N GLU A 234 -5.81 6.96 -34.60
CA GLU A 234 -6.56 7.67 -35.65
C GLU A 234 -6.14 9.13 -35.78
N LEU A 235 -5.91 9.83 -34.67
CA LEU A 235 -5.37 11.20 -34.67
C LEU A 235 -3.97 11.29 -35.31
N SER A 236 -3.12 10.28 -35.09
CA SER A 236 -1.80 10.22 -35.73
C SER A 236 -1.93 10.02 -37.25
N GLU A 237 -2.82 9.13 -37.69
CA GLU A 237 -3.09 8.90 -39.12
C GLU A 237 -3.65 10.16 -39.79
N MET A 238 -4.60 10.86 -39.16
CA MET A 238 -5.11 12.14 -39.64
C MET A 238 -4.01 13.21 -39.77
N ARG A 239 -3.10 13.30 -38.78
CA ARG A 239 -1.94 14.23 -38.85
C ARG A 239 -1.04 13.91 -40.04
N GLN A 240 -0.80 12.63 -40.32
CA GLN A 240 0.01 12.21 -41.45
C GLN A 240 -0.63 12.60 -42.78
N VAL A 241 -1.94 12.38 -42.93
CA VAL A 241 -2.70 12.79 -44.13
C VAL A 241 -2.63 14.31 -44.31
N LEU A 242 -2.86 15.10 -43.25
CA LEU A 242 -2.74 16.56 -43.30
C LEU A 242 -1.32 17.01 -43.71
N SER A 243 -0.28 16.33 -43.22
CA SER A 243 1.10 16.61 -43.63
C SER A 243 1.32 16.34 -45.12
N GLN A 244 0.77 15.25 -45.67
CA GLN A 244 0.87 14.94 -47.10
C GLN A 244 0.15 15.99 -47.95
N PHE A 245 -1.04 16.43 -47.54
CA PHE A 245 -1.74 17.54 -48.20
C PHE A 245 -0.94 18.84 -48.17
N GLY A 246 -0.31 19.19 -47.04
CA GLY A 246 0.56 20.35 -46.94
C GLY A 246 1.73 20.33 -47.93
N VAL A 247 2.35 19.16 -48.12
CA VAL A 247 3.44 18.96 -49.10
C VAL A 247 2.94 19.10 -50.54
N ILE A 248 1.76 18.57 -50.87
CA ILE A 248 1.16 18.68 -52.21
C ILE A 248 0.84 20.16 -52.54
N ILE A 249 0.24 20.88 -51.59
CA ILE A 249 -0.06 22.30 -51.74
C ILE A 249 1.23 23.12 -51.90
N GLY A 250 2.25 22.85 -51.08
CA GLY A 250 3.55 23.52 -51.19
C GLY A 250 4.28 23.27 -52.51
N LYS A 251 4.11 22.08 -53.12
CA LYS A 251 4.69 21.77 -54.44
C LYS A 251 3.93 22.39 -55.61
N ASN A 252 2.60 22.48 -55.53
CA ASN A 252 1.76 22.97 -56.63
C ASN A 252 1.54 24.49 -56.61
N ILE A 253 1.87 25.18 -55.51
CA ILE A 253 1.89 26.64 -55.42
C ILE A 253 3.34 27.13 -55.51
N THR A 254 3.99 26.87 -56.64
CA THR A 254 5.13 27.69 -57.07
C THR A 254 4.62 28.57 -58.20
N ILE A 255 3.81 29.57 -57.86
CA ILE A 255 3.41 30.61 -58.80
C ILE A 255 4.45 31.72 -58.68
N PRO A 256 5.25 32.01 -59.72
CA PRO A 256 6.06 33.22 -59.72
C PRO A 256 5.09 34.41 -59.72
N LEU A 257 5.02 35.11 -58.59
CA LEU A 257 4.28 36.37 -58.45
C LEU A 257 5.00 37.46 -59.24
N GLN A 258 4.84 37.46 -60.57
CA GLN A 258 5.02 38.65 -61.38
C GLN A 258 3.72 39.45 -61.34
N PHE A 259 3.68 40.44 -60.45
CA PHE A 259 2.65 41.46 -60.44
C PHE A 259 2.76 42.30 -61.71
N SER A 260 1.83 42.10 -62.64
CA SER A 260 1.53 43.05 -63.72
C SER A 260 0.15 43.68 -63.44
N PRO A 261 -0.06 44.98 -63.73
CA PRO A 261 -1.25 45.70 -63.29
C PRO A 261 -2.53 45.27 -64.03
N PRO A 262 -3.71 45.52 -63.44
CA PRO A 262 -4.92 44.77 -63.73
C PRO A 262 -5.67 45.34 -64.93
N SER A 263 -5.87 44.51 -65.94
CA SER A 263 -6.93 44.73 -66.92
C SER A 263 -7.40 43.40 -67.48
N GLN A 264 -8.24 42.68 -66.72
CA GLN A 264 -9.42 41.96 -67.22
C GLN A 264 -10.09 41.12 -66.10
N PRO A 265 -11.41 40.88 -66.19
CA PRO A 265 -12.18 40.19 -65.15
C PRO A 265 -11.99 38.67 -65.27
N PHE A 266 -10.94 38.14 -64.64
CA PHE A 266 -10.78 36.69 -64.49
C PHE A 266 -11.52 36.19 -63.23
N SER A 267 -12.63 35.49 -63.49
CA SER A 267 -13.26 34.43 -62.69
C SER A 267 -13.10 34.47 -61.16
N ASN A 268 -14.02 35.18 -60.49
CA ASN A 268 -14.28 35.13 -59.04
C ASN A 268 -14.67 33.74 -58.49
N ASN A 269 -14.78 32.70 -59.34
CA ASN A 269 -15.26 31.38 -58.94
C ASN A 269 -14.24 30.58 -58.11
N LEU A 270 -12.94 30.69 -58.38
CA LEU A 270 -11.94 29.87 -57.68
C LEU A 270 -11.70 30.35 -56.24
N LEU A 271 -11.56 31.66 -56.04
CA LEU A 271 -11.47 32.28 -54.71
C LEU A 271 -12.75 32.04 -53.89
N GLY A 272 -13.92 32.05 -54.54
CA GLY A 272 -15.19 31.67 -53.91
C GLY A 272 -15.19 30.22 -53.42
N ILE A 273 -14.75 29.27 -54.24
CA ILE A 273 -14.67 27.85 -53.88
C ILE A 273 -13.67 27.62 -52.72
N ILE A 274 -12.50 28.26 -52.76
CA ILE A 274 -11.50 28.14 -51.69
C ILE A 274 -12.05 28.69 -50.36
N SER A 275 -12.76 29.82 -50.40
CA SER A 275 -13.40 30.41 -49.22
C SER A 275 -14.47 29.48 -48.60
N ILE A 276 -15.26 28.81 -49.45
CA ILE A 276 -16.28 27.84 -49.02
C ILE A 276 -15.61 26.61 -48.36
N ILE A 277 -14.54 26.08 -48.96
CA ILE A 277 -13.81 24.91 -48.42
C ILE A 277 -13.18 25.25 -47.07
N ILE A 278 -12.54 26.42 -46.94
CA ILE A 278 -11.95 26.86 -45.67
C ILE A 278 -13.03 27.00 -44.59
N SER A 279 -14.19 27.59 -44.94
CA SER A 279 -15.32 27.74 -44.02
C SER A 279 -15.87 26.38 -43.55
N LEU A 280 -15.94 25.39 -44.44
CA LEU A 280 -16.34 24.01 -44.12
C LEU A 280 -15.35 23.32 -43.17
N ILE A 281 -14.05 23.46 -43.43
CA ILE A 281 -12.99 22.87 -42.58
C ILE A 281 -13.03 23.49 -41.18
N ILE A 282 -13.13 24.82 -41.08
CA ILE A 282 -13.25 25.52 -39.79
C ILE A 282 -14.50 25.04 -39.04
N GLY A 283 -15.62 24.88 -39.73
CA GLY A 283 -16.86 24.35 -39.16
C GLY A 283 -16.70 22.95 -38.59
N LEU A 284 -16.04 22.04 -39.31
CA LEU A 284 -15.79 20.66 -38.86
C LEU A 284 -14.84 20.61 -37.65
N VAL A 285 -13.79 21.44 -37.64
CA VAL A 285 -12.85 21.53 -36.51
C VAL A 285 -13.55 22.08 -35.25
N LEU A 286 -14.40 23.10 -35.40
CA LEU A 286 -15.20 23.62 -34.30
C LEU A 286 -16.19 22.58 -33.77
N LEU A 287 -16.86 21.84 -34.66
CA LEU A 287 -17.79 20.78 -34.27
C LEU A 287 -17.08 19.67 -33.48
N PHE A 288 -15.88 19.28 -33.92
CA PHE A 288 -15.05 18.30 -33.23
C PHE A 288 -14.63 18.79 -31.83
N LEU A 289 -14.16 20.04 -31.72
CA LEU A 289 -13.79 20.65 -30.43
C LEU A 289 -14.98 20.73 -29.47
N ILE A 290 -16.17 21.12 -29.95
CA ILE A 290 -17.39 21.13 -29.16
C ILE A 290 -17.73 19.72 -28.64
N CYS A 291 -17.53 18.70 -29.47
CA CYS A 291 -17.77 17.31 -29.08
C CYS A 291 -16.80 16.85 -27.98
N GLN A 292 -15.51 17.16 -28.11
CA GLN A 292 -14.48 16.87 -27.11
C GLN A 292 -14.77 17.56 -25.77
N ILE A 293 -15.14 18.85 -25.80
CA ILE A 293 -15.52 19.60 -24.60
C ILE A 293 -16.73 18.96 -23.91
N ARG A 294 -17.72 18.49 -24.69
CA ARG A 294 -18.92 17.82 -24.14
C ARG A 294 -18.57 16.49 -23.47
N GLN A 295 -17.65 15.71 -24.04
CA GLN A 295 -17.16 14.47 -23.43
C GLN A 295 -16.42 14.74 -22.11
N ILE A 296 -15.51 15.72 -22.09
CA ILE A 296 -14.79 16.11 -20.87
C ILE A 296 -15.75 16.58 -19.78
N LYS A 297 -16.76 17.37 -20.13
CA LYS A 297 -17.79 17.84 -19.18
C LYS A 297 -18.58 16.68 -18.58
N ASN A 298 -18.96 15.68 -19.37
CA ASN A 298 -19.65 14.49 -18.87
C ASN A 298 -18.77 13.68 -17.91
N TYR A 299 -17.49 13.51 -18.24
CA TYR A 299 -16.51 12.82 -17.39
C TYR A 299 -16.34 13.52 -16.03
N LEU A 300 -16.18 14.85 -16.02
CA LEU A 300 -16.05 15.63 -14.78
C LEU A 300 -17.32 15.55 -13.93
N ASN A 301 -18.50 15.51 -14.55
CA ASN A 301 -19.75 15.39 -13.83
C ASN A 301 -19.88 14.03 -13.12
N GLN A 302 -19.51 12.93 -13.79
CA GLN A 302 -19.49 11.59 -13.19
C GLN A 302 -18.51 11.47 -12.02
N ARG A 303 -17.34 12.11 -12.13
CA ARG A 303 -16.33 12.11 -11.06
C ARG A 303 -16.81 12.85 -9.81
N ASN A 304 -17.59 13.93 -9.97
CA ASN A 304 -18.11 14.68 -8.84
C ASN A 304 -19.25 13.95 -8.13
N THR A 305 -20.12 13.22 -8.83
CA THR A 305 -21.15 12.38 -8.21
C THR A 305 -20.56 11.23 -7.37
N SER A 306 -19.45 10.64 -7.81
CA SER A 306 -18.77 9.56 -7.07
C SER A 306 -18.13 10.05 -5.76
N LYS A 307 -17.63 11.29 -5.70
CA LYS A 307 -17.05 11.86 -4.47
C LYS A 307 -18.09 12.18 -3.39
N THR A 308 -19.32 12.52 -3.78
CA THR A 308 -20.38 12.86 -2.83
C THR A 308 -20.92 11.63 -2.10
N GLU A 309 -20.91 10.45 -2.73
CA GLU A 309 -21.29 9.18 -2.07
C GLU A 309 -20.26 8.71 -1.05
N THR A 310 -18.98 9.07 -1.20
CA THR A 310 -17.94 8.70 -0.21
C THR A 310 -17.98 9.57 1.06
N GLN A 311 -18.67 10.72 1.05
CA GLN A 311 -18.79 11.61 2.23
C GLN A 311 -20.04 11.35 3.07
N LEU A 312 -20.95 10.45 2.67
CA LEU A 312 -22.13 10.07 3.45
C LEU A 312 -21.94 8.81 4.30
N MET A 313 -20.68 8.51 4.68
CA MET A 313 -20.36 7.56 5.75
C MET A 313 -19.54 8.28 6.83
N THR A 314 -20.15 9.29 7.46
CA THR A 314 -19.65 9.81 8.74
C THR A 314 -20.00 8.78 9.82
N PRO A 315 -19.01 8.23 10.56
CA PRO A 315 -19.31 7.32 11.66
C PRO A 315 -20.08 8.07 12.76
N LEU A 316 -21.14 7.43 13.27
CA LEU A 316 -21.89 7.93 14.43
C LEU A 316 -20.94 8.20 15.61
N HIS A 317 -21.17 9.33 16.27
CA HIS A 317 -20.40 9.83 17.40
C HIS A 317 -20.31 8.77 18.54
N PRO A 318 -19.18 8.66 19.27
CA PRO A 318 -18.98 7.62 20.29
C PRO A 318 -19.76 7.82 21.60
N VAL A 319 -20.63 8.83 21.69
CA VAL A 319 -21.22 9.26 22.97
C VAL A 319 -22.36 8.34 23.40
N GLU A 320 -23.11 7.78 22.46
CA GLU A 320 -24.28 6.93 22.76
C GLU A 320 -23.90 5.51 23.23
N VAL A 321 -22.70 5.04 22.89
CA VAL A 321 -22.20 3.71 23.30
C VAL A 321 -21.67 3.72 24.74
N VAL A 322 -21.21 4.88 25.23
CA VAL A 322 -20.70 5.01 26.61
C VAL A 322 -21.84 5.07 27.63
N GLU A 323 -22.95 5.72 27.28
CA GLU A 323 -24.10 5.90 28.18
C GLU A 323 -24.84 4.58 28.40
N LYS A 324 -25.01 3.79 27.33
CA LYS A 324 -25.64 2.45 27.40
C LYS A 324 -24.80 1.41 28.15
N ARG A 325 -23.48 1.61 28.25
CA ARG A 325 -22.58 0.74 29.02
C ARG A 325 -22.66 1.03 30.52
N ARG A 326 -22.93 2.28 30.90
CA ARG A 326 -23.04 2.71 32.29
C ARG A 326 -24.32 2.21 32.95
N GLU A 327 -25.44 2.19 32.22
CA GLU A 327 -26.72 1.64 32.70
C GLU A 327 -26.65 0.11 32.95
N ASN A 328 -25.93 -0.63 32.10
CA ASN A 328 -25.74 -2.08 32.29
C ASN A 328 -24.83 -2.42 33.48
N GLU A 329 -23.84 -1.57 33.78
CA GLU A 329 -22.95 -1.76 34.94
C GLU A 329 -23.65 -1.48 36.27
N GLU A 330 -24.59 -0.53 36.32
CA GLU A 330 -25.40 -0.28 37.52
C GLU A 330 -26.45 -1.38 37.76
N ALA A 331 -27.08 -1.89 36.69
CA ALA A 331 -28.01 -3.02 36.80
C ALA A 331 -27.32 -4.29 37.33
N THR A 332 -26.06 -4.54 36.94
CA THR A 332 -25.29 -5.71 37.38
C THR A 332 -24.85 -5.60 38.85
N LYS A 333 -24.60 -4.39 39.36
CA LYS A 333 -24.25 -4.16 40.78
C LYS A 333 -25.44 -4.32 41.72
N LEU A 334 -26.66 -4.10 41.24
CA LEU A 334 -27.90 -4.30 42.00
C LEU A 334 -28.25 -5.79 42.16
N LEU A 335 -27.90 -6.63 41.18
CA LEU A 335 -28.14 -8.08 41.22
C LEU A 335 -27.15 -8.88 42.09
N LEU A 336 -26.06 -8.25 42.56
CA LEU A 336 -25.04 -8.89 43.39
C LEU A 336 -25.13 -8.51 44.88
N LYS A 337 -26.22 -7.86 45.30
CA LYS A 337 -26.43 -7.38 46.67
C LYS A 337 -27.53 -8.11 47.45
N ASP A 338 -28.23 -9.05 46.83
CA ASP A 338 -29.09 -10.04 47.47
C ASP A 338 -28.40 -11.41 47.45
#